data_AF-A0A945VYJ4-F1
#
_entry.id   AF-A0A945VYJ4-F1
#
_cell.length_a   1.000
_cell.length_b   1.000
_cell.length_c   1.000
_cell.angle_alpha   90.00
_cell.angle_beta   90.00
_cell.angle_gamma   90.00
#
_symmetry.space_group_name_H-M   'P 1'
#
loop_
_entity.id
_entity.type
_entity.pdbx_description
1 polymer ?
#
loop_
_entity_poly.entity_id
_entity_poly.type
_entity_poly.pdbx_seq_one_letter_code
_entity_poly.pdbx_strand_id
1 'polypeptide(L)' 'MVRPGNVKQLFAYFGGKQAVASRLVPMIPEHELFVELFAGGLA' A
#
# COMPACT_ATOMS: atom_id res chain seq x y z
N MET A 1 11.22 -6.20 11.78
CA MET A 1 11.39 -5.66 10.42
C MET A 1 10.86 -6.66 9.40
N VAL A 2 9.57 -6.56 9.06
CA VAL A 2 8.96 -7.40 8.01
C VAL A 2 9.40 -6.83 6.67
N ARG A 3 10.07 -7.62 5.84
CA ARG A 3 10.34 -7.23 4.44
C ARG A 3 9.02 -7.36 3.69
N PRO A 4 8.43 -6.29 3.12
CA PRO A 4 7.23 -6.46 2.32
C PRO A 4 7.59 -7.35 1.12
N GLY A 5 6.97 -8.53 1.07
CA GLY A 5 7.02 -9.37 -0.12
C GLY A 5 6.42 -8.60 -1.30
N ASN A 6 6.82 -8.97 -2.52
CA ASN A 6 6.36 -8.34 -3.75
C ASN A 6 4.89 -8.74 -4.02
N VAL A 7 3.97 -8.25 -3.19
CA VAL A 7 2.52 -8.48 -3.32
C VAL A 7 2.01 -7.56 -4.41
N LYS A 8 1.46 -8.15 -5.47
CA LYS A 8 0.78 -7.41 -6.52
C LYS A 8 -0.71 -7.30 -6.17
N GLN A 9 -1.33 -6.18 -6.56
CA GLN A 9 -2.79 -6.02 -6.48
C GLN A 9 -3.49 -7.24 -7.11
N LEU A 10 -4.58 -7.71 -6.50
CA LEU A 10 -5.33 -8.85 -7.04
C LEU A 10 -6.11 -8.50 -8.31
N PHE A 11 -6.53 -7.24 -8.45
CA PHE A 11 -7.35 -6.77 -9.56
C PHE A 11 -6.85 -5.41 -10.04
N ALA A 12 -6.93 -5.13 -11.35
CA ALA A 12 -6.61 -3.83 -11.88
C ALA A 12 -7.62 -2.78 -11.40
N TYR A 13 -7.14 -1.67 -10.86
CA TYR A 13 -7.99 -0.59 -10.36
C TYR A 13 -7.51 0.77 -10.84
N PHE A 14 -8.45 1.62 -11.28
CA PHE A 14 -8.13 2.98 -11.68
C PHE A 14 -7.66 3.79 -10.47
N GLY A 15 -6.46 4.37 -10.55
CA GLY A 15 -5.84 5.04 -9.40
C GLY A 15 -5.11 4.09 -8.44
N GLY A 16 -4.74 2.87 -8.89
CA GLY A 16 -3.85 1.99 -8.14
C GLY A 16 -2.54 2.69 -7.74
N LYS A 17 -2.13 2.51 -6.48
CA LYS A 17 -1.00 3.24 -5.87
C LYS A 17 0.35 2.53 -6.03
N GLN A 18 0.46 1.47 -6.85
CA GLN A 18 1.67 0.63 -6.95
C GLN A 18 2.92 1.42 -7.36
N ALA A 19 2.78 2.38 -8.28
CA ALA A 19 3.90 3.18 -8.78
C ALA A 19 4.48 4.13 -7.73
N VAL A 20 3.70 4.49 -6.70
CA VAL A 20 4.08 5.46 -5.66
C VAL A 20 4.23 4.84 -4.28
N ALA A 21 3.79 3.59 -4.07
CA ALA A 21 3.81 2.90 -2.79
C ALA A 21 5.18 2.92 -2.10
N SER A 22 6.27 2.72 -2.86
CA SER A 22 7.64 2.76 -2.33
C SER A 22 8.05 4.10 -1.75
N ARG A 23 7.39 5.20 -2.16
CA ARG A 23 7.60 6.55 -1.63
C ARG A 23 6.66 6.84 -0.47
N LEU A 24 5.46 6.26 -0.47
CA LEU A 24 4.45 6.46 0.57
C LEU A 24 4.80 5.72 1.87
N VAL A 25 5.22 4.44 1.77
CA VAL A 25 5.47 3.57 2.94
C VAL A 25 6.42 4.22 3.97
N PRO A 26 7.57 4.82 3.58
CA PRO A 26 8.48 5.44 4.55
C PRO A 26 7.92 6.70 5.24
N MET A 27 6.85 7.29 4.71
CA MET A 27 6.20 8.47 5.30
C MET A 27 5.12 8.11 6.31
N ILE A 28 4.73 6.84 6.39
CA ILE A 28 3.73 6.37 7.35
C ILE A 28 4.42 6.24 8.72
N PRO A 29 3.94 6.93 9.77
CA PRO A 29 4.52 6.81 11.10
C PRO A 29 4.31 5.39 11.66
N GLU A 30 5.10 4.99 12.66
CA GLU A 30 4.87 3.73 13.39
C GLU A 30 3.44 3.67 13.94
N HIS A 31 2.77 2.53 13.78
CA HIS A 31 1.38 2.31 14.17
C HIS A 31 1.11 0.83 14.44
N GLU A 32 0.14 0.55 15.30
CA GLU A 32 -0.35 -0.82 15.52
C GLU A 32 -1.43 -1.21 14.50
N LEU A 33 -2.15 -0.21 13.99
CA LEU A 33 -3.24 -0.39 13.04
C LEU A 33 -3.17 0.65 11.92
N PHE A 34 -3.13 0.17 10.68
CA PHE A 34 -3.24 1.00 9.47
C PHE A 34 -4.67 0.94 8.94
N VAL A 35 -5.27 2.10 8.68
CA VAL A 35 -6.60 2.20 8.07
C VAL A 35 -6.49 2.99 6.77
N GLU A 36 -6.68 2.30 5.64
CA GLU A 36 -6.80 2.94 4.31
C GLU A 36 -8.28 3.12 3.98
N LEU A 37 -8.78 4.34 4.11
CA LEU A 37 -10.19 4.67 3.88
C LEU A 37 -10.62 4.46 2.42
N PHE A 38 -9.67 4.55 1.48
CA PHE A 38 -9.89 4.45 0.03
C PHE A 38 -9.00 3.37 -0.59
N ALA A 39 -9.17 2.13 -0.11
CA ALA A 39 -8.27 1.03 -0.43
C ALA A 39 -8.26 0.63 -1.92
N GLY A 40 -9.33 0.90 -2.65
CA GLY A 40 -9.40 0.65 -4.09
C GLY A 40 -8.98 -0.78 -4.44
N GLY A 41 -8.01 -0.93 -5.33
CA GLY A 41 -7.47 -2.23 -5.77
C GLY A 41 -6.59 -2.97 -4.77
N LEU A 42 -6.51 -2.54 -3.50
CA LEU A 42 -5.67 -3.15 -2.45
C LEU A 42 -4.20 -3.22 -2.87
N ALA A 43 -3.70 -2.06 -3.30
CA ALA A 43 -2.38 -1.84 -3.87
C ALA A 43 -1.29 -1.56 -2.83
#